data_AF-A0A922VHG1-F1
#
_entry.id   AF-A0A922VHG1-F1
#
_cell.length_a   1.000
_cell.length_b   1.000
_cell.length_c   1.000
_cell.angle_alpha   90.00
_cell.angle_beta   90.00
_cell.angle_gamma   90.00
#
_symmetry.space_group_name_H-M   'P 1'
#
loop_
_entity.id
_entity.type
_entity.pdbx_description
1 polymer ?
#
loop_
_entity_poly.entity_id
_entity_poly.type
_entity_poly.pdbx_seq_one_letter_code
_entity_poly.pdbx_strand_id
1 'polypeptide(L)'
;MTDLQAAVERVVAALGRLAAVGETIQDEWIYVHDLETVWTARLRAVAAGQGSMAAPPWPEIEAALSGLVAEADRIADPHRAIDWLSTLPQATLVALGEAAW
;
A
#
# COMPACT_ATOMS: atom_id res chain seq x y z
N MET A 1 1.53 13.49 13.90
CA MET A 1 1.54 12.24 13.11
C MET A 1 1.55 11.09 14.10
N THR A 2 0.59 10.17 14.02
CA THR A 2 0.56 8.97 14.88
C THR A 2 1.52 7.90 14.33
N ASP A 3 1.85 6.90 15.14
CA ASP A 3 2.68 5.78 14.69
C ASP A 3 2.04 5.06 13.49
N LEU A 4 0.72 4.91 13.51
CA LEU A 4 -0.06 4.37 12.40
C LEU A 4 0.08 5.19 11.12
N GLN A 5 -0.05 6.52 11.20
CA GLN A 5 0.16 7.39 10.04
C GLN A 5 1.58 7.24 9.49
N ALA A 6 2.59 7.19 10.35
CA ALA A 6 3.98 7.00 9.93
C ALA A 6 4.21 5.64 9.26
N ALA A 7 3.59 4.57 9.75
CA ALA A 7 3.68 3.24 9.14
C ALA A 7 2.95 3.18 7.79
N VAL A 8 1.77 3.80 7.67
CA VAL A 8 1.05 3.85 6.40
C VAL A 8 1.79 4.69 5.36
N GLU A 9 2.44 5.81 5.74
CA GLU A 9 3.26 6.57 4.79
C GLU A 9 4.46 5.77 4.26
N ARG A 10 5.02 4.83 5.05
CA ARG A 10 6.04 3.88 4.53
C ARG A 10 5.47 2.95 3.47
N VAL A 11 4.23 2.48 3.64
CA VAL A 11 3.52 1.69 2.62
C VAL A 11 3.24 2.53 1.38
N VAL A 12 2.77 3.76 1.53
CA VAL A 12 2.53 4.70 0.40
C VAL A 12 3.83 4.95 -0.36
N ALA A 13 4.95 5.15 0.33
CA ALA A 13 6.25 5.29 -0.31
C ALA A 13 6.67 4.02 -1.08
N ALA A 14 6.36 2.83 -0.56
CA ALA A 14 6.60 1.56 -1.27
C ALA A 14 5.69 1.41 -2.50
N LEU A 15 4.43 1.83 -2.40
CA LEU A 15 3.49 1.88 -3.53
C LEU A 15 4.03 2.78 -4.66
N GLY A 16 4.54 3.97 -4.33
CA GLY A 16 5.13 4.86 -5.34
C GLY A 16 6.39 4.29 -5.99
N ARG A 17 7.18 3.47 -5.27
CA ARG A 17 8.31 2.74 -5.88
C ARG A 17 7.83 1.65 -6.85
N LEU A 18 6.77 0.92 -6.51
CA LEU A 18 6.15 -0.04 -7.42
C LEU A 18 5.59 0.65 -8.66
N ALA A 19 4.93 1.81 -8.51
CA ALA A 19 4.43 2.60 -9.62
C ALA A 19 5.57 3.01 -10.56
N ALA A 20 6.67 3.53 -10.02
CA ALA A 20 7.85 3.89 -10.83
C ALA A 20 8.43 2.70 -11.63
N VAL A 21 8.36 1.47 -11.10
CA VAL A 21 8.76 0.25 -11.83
C VAL A 21 7.72 -0.12 -12.88
N GLY A 22 6.42 -0.06 -12.56
CA GLY A 22 5.33 -0.39 -13.46
C GLY A 22 5.18 0.58 -14.64
N GLU A 23 5.44 1.88 -14.43
CA GLU A 23 5.39 2.93 -15.47
C GLU A 23 6.38 2.70 -16.63
N THR A 24 7.35 1.79 -16.46
CA THR A 24 8.22 1.37 -17.57
C THR A 24 7.45 0.64 -18.70
N ILE A 25 6.24 0.14 -18.42
CA ILE A 25 5.32 -0.41 -19.41
C ILE A 25 4.45 0.73 -19.96
N GLN A 26 4.83 1.25 -21.12
CA GLN A 26 4.21 2.45 -21.71
C GLN A 26 2.69 2.34 -21.90
N ASP A 27 2.20 1.17 -22.30
CA ASP A 27 0.77 0.94 -22.57
C ASP A 27 -0.09 0.95 -21.29
N GLU A 28 0.54 0.79 -20.12
CA GLU A 28 -0.11 0.69 -18.81
C GLU A 28 0.04 1.97 -17.97
N TRP A 29 0.67 3.02 -18.50
CA TRP A 29 1.03 4.21 -17.72
C TRP A 29 -0.18 4.86 -17.01
N ILE A 30 -1.30 5.04 -17.72
CA ILE A 30 -2.53 5.61 -17.13
C ILE A 30 -3.05 4.69 -16.02
N TYR A 31 -3.07 3.38 -16.25
CA TYR A 31 -3.55 2.41 -15.29
C TYR A 31 -2.72 2.41 -14.00
N VAL A 32 -1.38 2.46 -14.12
CA VAL A 32 -0.46 2.56 -12.98
C VAL A 32 -0.70 3.84 -12.16
N HIS A 33 -0.84 4.98 -12.83
CA HIS A 33 -1.04 6.26 -12.17
C HIS A 33 -2.40 6.35 -11.44
N ASP A 34 -3.46 5.81 -12.06
CA ASP A 34 -4.79 5.75 -11.47
C ASP A 34 -4.77 4.88 -10.20
N LEU A 35 -4.11 3.72 -10.24
CA LEU A 35 -3.95 2.85 -9.08
C LEU A 35 -3.18 3.53 -7.95
N GLU A 36 -2.01 4.13 -8.24
CA GLU A 36 -1.20 4.82 -7.24
C GLU A 36 -2.03 5.92 -6.56
N THR A 37 -2.76 6.72 -7.34
CA THR A 37 -3.57 7.83 -6.85
C THR A 37 -4.70 7.35 -5.93
N VAL A 38 -5.50 6.40 -6.39
CA VAL A 38 -6.66 5.89 -5.66
C VAL A 38 -6.23 5.20 -4.36
N TRP A 39 -5.20 4.35 -4.43
CA TRP A 39 -4.75 3.61 -3.26
C TRP A 39 -4.03 4.49 -2.24
N THR A 40 -3.23 5.46 -2.69
CA THR A 40 -2.62 6.45 -1.79
C THR A 40 -3.69 7.21 -1.01
N ALA A 41 -4.74 7.68 -1.69
CA ALA A 41 -5.85 8.39 -1.03
C ALA A 41 -6.57 7.49 -0.01
N ARG A 42 -6.89 6.24 -0.38
CA ARG A 42 -7.58 5.30 0.50
C ARG A 42 -6.76 4.94 1.74
N LEU A 43 -5.48 4.63 1.58
CA LEU A 43 -4.60 4.28 2.71
C LEU A 43 -4.48 5.43 3.71
N ARG A 44 -4.30 6.66 3.23
CA ARG A 44 -4.26 7.86 4.08
C ARG A 44 -5.59 8.12 4.80
N ALA A 45 -6.72 7.91 4.12
CA ALA A 45 -8.04 8.02 4.73
C ALA A 45 -8.22 7.05 5.92
N VAL A 46 -7.82 5.78 5.76
CA VAL A 46 -7.86 4.79 6.84
C VAL A 46 -6.97 5.20 8.01
N ALA A 47 -5.73 5.62 7.72
CA ALA A 47 -4.78 6.07 8.75
C ALA A 47 -5.25 7.31 9.53
N ALA A 48 -6.12 8.12 8.93
CA ALA A 48 -6.75 9.28 9.56
C ALA A 48 -7.97 8.93 10.44
N GLY A 49 -8.31 7.64 10.58
CA GLY A 49 -9.43 7.20 11.40
C GLY A 49 -10.78 7.13 10.68
N GLN A 50 -10.78 7.14 9.34
CA GLN A 50 -11.99 6.84 8.54
C GLN A 50 -12.21 5.32 8.36
N GLY A 51 -11.55 4.50 9.19
CA GLY A 51 -11.68 3.04 9.24
C GLY A 51 -12.81 2.59 10.18
N SER A 52 -13.36 1.41 9.92
CA SER A 52 -14.65 0.95 10.46
C SER A 52 -14.53 -0.17 11.51
N MET A 53 -13.36 -0.77 11.69
CA MET A 53 -13.17 -1.95 12.54
C MET A 53 -12.17 -1.75 13.67
N ALA A 54 -12.30 -2.57 14.73
CA ALA A 54 -11.33 -2.61 15.81
C ALA A 54 -9.98 -3.07 15.26
N ALA A 55 -9.02 -2.15 15.17
CA ALA A 55 -7.69 -2.44 14.68
C ALA A 55 -6.97 -3.47 15.58
N PRO A 56 -6.14 -4.36 15.01
CA PRO A 56 -5.26 -5.21 15.80
C PRO A 56 -4.32 -4.41 16.72
N PRO A 57 -3.66 -5.04 17.71
CA PRO A 57 -2.64 -4.39 18.53
C PRO A 57 -1.52 -3.76 17.69
N TRP A 58 -1.03 -2.59 18.11
CA TRP A 58 0.00 -1.84 17.38
C TRP A 58 1.22 -2.67 16.94
N PRO A 59 1.84 -3.52 17.80
CA PRO A 59 3.02 -4.29 17.40
C PRO A 59 2.76 -5.25 16.23
N GLU A 60 1.54 -5.79 16.12
CA GLU A 60 1.16 -6.69 15.03
C GLU A 60 1.00 -5.92 13.72
N ILE A 61 0.36 -4.74 13.78
CA ILE A 61 0.24 -3.82 12.63
C ILE A 61 1.63 -3.41 12.14
N GLU A 62 2.50 -2.97 13.05
CA GLU A 62 3.84 -2.50 12.70
C GLU A 62 4.67 -3.58 12.02
N ALA A 63 4.62 -4.82 12.54
CA ALA A 63 5.31 -5.96 11.96
C ALA A 63 4.75 -6.31 10.58
N ALA A 64 3.42 -6.34 10.43
CA ALA A 64 2.77 -6.64 9.16
C ALA A 64 3.12 -5.61 8.07
N LEU A 65 2.97 -4.32 8.37
CA LEU A 65 3.26 -3.25 7.40
C LEU A 65 4.75 -3.21 7.03
N SER A 66 5.64 -3.42 8.00
CA SER A 66 7.07 -3.48 7.72
C SER A 66 7.43 -4.69 6.84
N GLY A 67 6.79 -5.84 7.06
CA GLY A 67 6.93 -7.01 6.19
C GLY A 67 6.43 -6.79 4.76
N LEU A 68 5.28 -6.12 4.62
CA LEU A 68 4.71 -5.77 3.31
C LEU A 68 5.61 -4.81 2.53
N VAL A 69 6.15 -3.77 3.19
CA VAL A 69 7.13 -2.85 2.58
C VAL A 69 8.38 -3.61 2.12
N ALA A 70 8.91 -4.50 2.96
CA ALA A 70 10.09 -5.29 2.62
C ALA A 70 9.86 -6.28 1.46
N GLU A 71 8.63 -6.79 1.26
CA GLU A 71 8.29 -7.59 0.08
C GLU A 71 8.16 -6.73 -1.17
N ALA A 72 7.47 -5.59 -1.08
CA ALA A 72 7.34 -4.64 -2.19
C ALA A 72 8.71 -4.16 -2.71
N ASP A 73 9.65 -3.86 -1.81
CA ASP A 73 11.00 -3.40 -2.15
C ASP A 73 11.88 -4.43 -2.88
N ARG A 74 11.47 -5.70 -2.87
CA ARG A 74 12.17 -6.78 -3.61
C ARG A 74 11.66 -6.96 -5.03
N ILE A 75 10.61 -6.25 -5.44
CA ILE A 75 9.99 -6.40 -6.75
C ILE A 75 10.68 -5.47 -7.74
N ALA A 76 11.29 -6.08 -8.77
CA ALA A 76 11.95 -5.37 -9.87
C ALA A 76 11.34 -5.69 -11.25
N ASP A 77 10.47 -6.70 -11.33
CA ASP A 77 9.76 -7.04 -12.56
C ASP A 77 8.56 -6.09 -12.76
N PRO A 78 8.45 -5.40 -13.91
CA PRO A 78 7.39 -4.42 -14.15
C PRO A 78 5.97 -4.97 -14.09
N HIS A 79 5.71 -6.16 -14.64
CA HIS A 79 4.37 -6.76 -14.60
C HIS A 79 3.99 -7.14 -13.17
N ARG A 80 4.91 -7.75 -12.43
CA ARG A 80 4.71 -8.05 -11.01
C ARG A 80 4.52 -6.78 -10.17
N ALA A 81 5.19 -5.68 -10.52
CA ALA A 81 5.00 -4.40 -9.84
C ALA A 81 3.57 -3.88 -10.04
N ILE A 82 3.01 -3.99 -11.24
CA ILE A 82 1.61 -3.64 -11.54
C ILE A 82 0.64 -4.50 -10.72
N ASP A 83 0.82 -5.82 -10.67
CA ASP A 83 -0.02 -6.70 -9.83
C ASP A 83 0.02 -6.26 -8.36
N TRP A 84 1.19 -5.80 -7.90
CA TRP A 84 1.41 -5.35 -6.54
C TRP A 84 0.84 -3.97 -6.23
N LEU A 85 0.53 -3.14 -7.24
CA LEU A 85 -0.16 -1.86 -7.03
C LEU A 85 -1.56 -2.05 -6.44
N SER A 86 -2.21 -3.20 -6.66
CA SER A 86 -3.48 -3.54 -6.00
C SER A 86 -3.29 -4.47 -4.79
N THR A 87 -2.30 -5.37 -4.84
CA THR A 87 -2.04 -6.33 -3.75
C THR A 87 -1.54 -5.66 -2.47
N LEU A 88 -0.56 -4.75 -2.56
CA LEU A 88 0.04 -4.10 -1.39
C LEU A 88 -1.00 -3.28 -0.59
N PRO A 89 -1.83 -2.44 -1.23
CA PRO A 89 -2.88 -1.70 -0.53
C PRO A 89 -3.92 -2.61 0.11
N GLN A 90 -4.39 -3.65 -0.59
CA GLN A 90 -5.38 -4.59 -0.04
C GLN A 90 -4.81 -5.35 1.17
N ALA A 91 -3.58 -5.86 1.09
CA ALA A 91 -2.93 -6.53 2.21
C ALA A 91 -2.72 -5.58 3.40
N THR A 92 -2.42 -4.31 3.13
CA THR A 92 -2.32 -3.26 4.14
C THR A 92 -3.67 -3.03 4.83
N LEU A 93 -4.77 -2.95 4.07
CA LEU A 93 -6.11 -2.82 4.63
C LEU A 93 -6.44 -3.99 5.57
N VAL A 94 -6.17 -5.23 5.14
CA VAL A 94 -6.37 -6.43 5.97
C VAL A 94 -5.56 -6.35 7.26
N ALA A 95 -4.29 -5.95 7.19
CA ALA A 95 -3.43 -5.80 8.37
C ALA A 95 -3.95 -4.74 9.36
N LEU A 96 -4.65 -3.71 8.85
CA LEU A 96 -5.30 -2.68 9.65
C LEU A 96 -6.68 -3.11 10.19
N GLY A 97 -7.13 -4.32 9.86
CA GLY A 97 -8.45 -4.82 10.23
C GLY A 97 -9.58 -4.32 9.33
N GLU A 98 -9.28 -3.66 8.22
CA GLU A 98 -10.26 -3.24 7.22
C GLU A 98 -10.62 -4.41 6.28
N ALA A 99 -11.81 -4.36 5.69
CA ALA A 99 -12.17 -5.29 4.63
C ALA A 99 -11.31 -5.06 3.38
N ALA A 100 -10.81 -6.13 2.77
CA ALA A 100 -10.27 -6.12 1.41
C ALA A 100 -11.42 -6.05 0.40
N TRP A 101 -11.31 -5.15 -0.58
CA TRP A 101 -12.31 -4.92 -1.64
C TRP A 101 -11.64 -5.16 -2.98
#